data_AF-A0A438HKR4-F1
#
_entry.id   AF-A0A438HKR4-F1
#
_cell.length_a   1.000
_cell.length_b   1.000
_cell.length_c   1.000
_cell.angle_alpha   90.00
_cell.angle_beta   90.00
_cell.angle_gamma   90.00
#
_symmetry.space_group_name_H-M   'P 1'
#
loop_
_entity.id
_entity.type
_entity.pdbx_description
1 polymer ?
#
loop_
_entity_poly.entity_id
_entity_poly.type
_entity_poly.pdbx_seq_one_letter_code
_entity_poly.pdbx_strand_id
1 'polypeptide(L)'
;MPDESVSTVNQRDQLLRMVKSLNPKLVTIVEQDMHTNTAPFFPRFVEAYNYYSSMFDSLDATLPRGSQDRVNVERQCLARDIVNIVACEVRKLIREYSERYTAKEEMGALHFGWEDKSLIFASAWR
;
A
#
# COMPACT_ATOMS: atom_id res chain seq x y z
N MET A 1 9.93 21.77 -12.00
CA MET A 1 10.42 20.43 -12.36
C MET A 1 9.27 19.69 -13.02
N PRO A 2 9.43 19.11 -14.22
CA PRO A 2 8.43 18.22 -14.77
C PRO A 2 8.30 17.01 -13.84
N ASP A 3 7.07 16.59 -13.58
CA ASP A 3 6.78 15.38 -12.79
C ASP A 3 7.48 14.18 -13.47
N GLU A 4 8.33 13.46 -12.73
CA GLU A 4 9.03 12.26 -13.19
C GLU A 4 8.07 11.14 -13.63
N SER A 5 6.76 11.27 -13.37
CA SER A 5 5.72 10.37 -13.84
C SER A 5 5.47 10.40 -15.36
N VAL A 6 5.96 11.43 -16.07
CA VAL A 6 5.79 11.58 -17.53
C VAL A 6 7.00 11.01 -18.27
N SER A 7 7.25 9.72 -18.09
CA SER A 7 8.15 8.95 -18.97
C SER A 7 7.43 8.58 -20.27
N THR A 8 8.09 8.72 -21.41
CA THR A 8 7.56 8.27 -22.72
C THR A 8 7.35 6.75 -22.79
N VAL A 9 7.87 6.00 -21.82
CA VAL A 9 7.71 4.56 -21.62
C VAL A 9 6.84 4.28 -20.38
N ASN A 10 5.76 5.04 -20.18
CA ASN A 10 4.79 4.76 -19.13
C ASN A 10 3.84 3.63 -19.58
N GLN A 11 3.82 2.52 -18.84
CA GLN A 11 2.94 1.38 -19.13
C GLN A 11 1.45 1.74 -19.09
N ARG A 12 1.06 2.71 -18.24
CA ARG A 12 -0.32 3.23 -18.17
C ARG A 12 -0.69 3.92 -19.48
N ASP A 13 0.18 4.76 -20.01
CA ASP A 13 -0.03 5.42 -21.30
C ASP A 13 -0.13 4.42 -22.45
N GLN A 14 0.70 3.37 -22.43
CA GLN A 14 0.64 2.31 -23.44
C GLN A 14 -0.71 1.58 -23.38
N LEU A 15 -1.18 1.24 -22.18
CA LEU A 15 -2.50 0.61 -22.00
C LEU A 15 -3.63 1.52 -22.48
N LEU A 16 -3.61 2.82 -22.12
CA LEU A 16 -4.62 3.77 -22.56
C LEU A 16 -4.62 3.96 -24.08
N ARG A 17 -3.45 3.97 -24.73
CA ARG A 17 -3.34 4.00 -26.20
C ARG A 17 -3.91 2.73 -26.84
N MET A 18 -3.71 1.56 -26.22
CA MET A 18 -4.29 0.29 -26.67
C MET A 18 -5.81 0.28 -26.51
N VAL A 19 -6.34 0.72 -25.36
CA VAL A 19 -7.80 0.85 -25.16
C VAL A 19 -8.39 1.81 -26.20
N LYS A 20 -7.71 2.93 -26.48
CA LYS A 20 -8.12 3.88 -27.52
C LYS A 20 -8.10 3.27 -28.92
N SER A 21 -7.14 2.41 -29.26
CA SER A 21 -7.04 1.80 -30.60
C SER A 21 -8.16 0.80 -30.89
N LEU A 22 -8.84 0.29 -29.86
CA LEU A 22 -10.07 -0.51 -30.00
C LEU A 22 -11.29 0.32 -30.44
N ASN A 23 -11.14 1.65 -30.53
CA ASN A 23 -12.21 2.59 -30.88
C ASN A 23 -13.51 2.41 -30.06
N PRO A 24 -13.43 2.37 -28.71
CA PRO A 24 -14.60 2.20 -27.86
C PRO A 24 -15.52 3.42 -27.93
N LYS A 25 -16.83 3.21 -27.78
CA LYS A 25 -17.81 4.30 -27.69
C LYS A 25 -17.78 5.04 -26.35
N LEU A 26 -17.43 4.32 -25.27
CA LEU A 26 -17.35 4.82 -23.91
C LEU A 26 -16.27 4.04 -23.16
N VAL A 27 -15.52 4.74 -22.31
CA VAL A 27 -14.59 4.15 -21.35
C VAL A 27 -14.92 4.70 -19.98
N THR A 28 -15.06 3.82 -18.99
CA THR A 28 -15.24 4.19 -17.58
C THR A 28 -14.02 3.71 -16.81
N ILE A 29 -13.41 4.61 -16.05
CA ILE A 29 -12.25 4.33 -15.20
C ILE A 29 -12.69 4.51 -13.75
N VAL A 30 -12.38 3.54 -12.90
CA VAL A 30 -12.63 3.59 -11.46
C VAL A 30 -11.30 3.41 -10.77
N GLU A 31 -10.86 4.44 -10.08
CA GLU A 31 -9.58 4.47 -9.36
C GLU A 31 -9.79 4.98 -7.94
N GLN A 32 -8.87 4.60 -7.05
CA GLN A 32 -8.81 5.16 -5.71
C GLN A 32 -8.22 6.57 -5.80
N ASP A 33 -8.93 7.56 -5.26
CA ASP A 33 -8.44 8.93 -5.18
C ASP A 33 -7.43 9.06 -4.05
N MET A 34 -6.19 8.65 -4.32
CA MET A 34 -5.11 8.58 -3.33
C MET A 34 -3.74 8.79 -3.99
N HIS A 35 -3.01 9.82 -3.56
CA HIS A 35 -1.73 10.19 -4.18
C HIS A 35 -0.51 9.44 -3.59
N THR A 36 -0.41 8.14 -3.85
CA THR A 36 0.65 7.26 -3.28
C THR A 36 1.80 6.91 -4.23
N ASN A 37 1.79 7.40 -5.47
CA ASN A 37 2.74 6.90 -6.48
C ASN A 37 4.06 7.67 -6.55
N THR A 38 4.08 8.97 -6.22
CA THR A 38 5.20 9.87 -6.53
C THR A 38 5.73 10.66 -5.33
N ALA A 39 5.03 10.65 -4.20
CA ALA A 39 5.46 11.36 -3.00
C ALA A 39 6.49 10.56 -2.16
N PRO A 40 7.33 11.21 -1.33
CA PRO A 40 8.19 10.52 -0.37
C PRO A 40 7.39 9.64 0.63
N PHE A 41 8.05 8.73 1.35
CA PHE A 41 7.38 7.77 2.24
C PHE A 41 6.41 8.41 3.23
N PHE A 42 6.85 9.42 4.01
CA PHE A 42 6.03 9.97 5.09
C PHE A 42 4.74 10.64 4.58
N PRO A 43 4.77 11.54 3.57
CA PRO A 43 3.53 12.05 2.96
C PRO A 43 2.61 10.96 2.42
N ARG A 44 3.15 9.91 1.76
CA ARG A 44 2.33 8.78 1.29
C ARG A 44 1.70 7.99 2.42
N PHE A 45 2.42 7.79 3.52
CA PHE A 45 1.91 7.12 4.70
C PHE A 45 0.74 7.89 5.30
N VAL A 46 0.88 9.21 5.45
CA VAL A 46 -0.20 10.09 5.96
C VAL A 46 -1.42 10.04 5.05
N GLU A 47 -1.20 10.14 3.73
CA GLU A 47 -2.28 10.06 2.74
C GLU A 47 -3.03 8.72 2.81
N ALA A 48 -2.29 7.59 2.82
CA ALA A 48 -2.88 6.27 2.94
C ALA A 48 -3.61 6.08 4.28
N TYR A 49 -3.04 6.57 5.38
CA TYR A 49 -3.69 6.53 6.69
C TYR A 49 -5.05 7.25 6.67
N ASN A 50 -5.10 8.47 6.14
CA ASN A 50 -6.33 9.26 6.05
C ASN A 50 -7.39 8.58 5.16
N TYR A 51 -6.96 8.05 4.00
CA TYR A 51 -7.84 7.33 3.08
C TYR A 51 -8.44 6.08 3.71
N TYR A 52 -7.60 5.19 4.26
CA TYR A 52 -8.08 3.96 4.86
C TYR A 52 -8.88 4.22 6.15
N SER A 53 -8.54 5.22 6.95
CA SER A 53 -9.36 5.61 8.11
C SER A 53 -10.80 5.91 7.67
N SER A 54 -10.97 6.70 6.60
CA SER A 54 -12.29 7.03 6.05
C SER A 54 -13.02 5.78 5.51
N MET A 55 -12.30 4.83 4.91
CA MET A 55 -12.86 3.54 4.49
C MET A 55 -13.34 2.71 5.69
N PHE A 56 -12.55 2.62 6.75
CA PHE A 56 -12.94 1.92 7.98
C PHE A 56 -14.13 2.59 8.68
N ASP A 57 -14.17 3.93 8.74
CA ASP A 57 -15.31 4.68 9.29
C ASP A 57 -16.58 4.42 8.48
N SER A 58 -16.48 4.33 7.14
CA SER A 58 -17.60 3.99 6.27
C SER A 58 -18.14 2.57 6.53
N LEU A 59 -17.26 1.60 6.78
CA LEU A 59 -17.63 0.24 7.13
C LEU A 59 -18.26 0.18 8.53
N ASP A 60 -17.76 0.96 9.50
CA ASP A 60 -18.34 1.01 10.84
C ASP A 60 -19.75 1.61 10.83
N ALA A 61 -19.99 2.61 9.97
CA ALA A 61 -21.29 3.24 9.79
C ALA A 61 -22.32 2.34 9.08
N THR A 62 -21.87 1.38 8.26
CA THR A 62 -22.75 0.61 7.37
C THR A 62 -22.90 -0.86 7.75
N LEU A 63 -21.93 -1.44 8.47
CA LEU A 63 -21.88 -2.87 8.78
C LEU A 63 -21.66 -3.15 10.28
N PRO A 64 -22.44 -4.06 10.89
CA PRO A 64 -22.19 -4.51 12.25
C PRO A 64 -20.79 -5.09 12.43
N ARG A 65 -20.17 -4.84 13.60
CA ARG A 65 -18.82 -5.34 13.93
C ARG A 65 -18.69 -6.87 13.92
N GLY A 66 -19.79 -7.59 14.14
CA GLY A 66 -19.84 -9.06 14.06
C GLY A 66 -20.04 -9.61 12.64
N SER A 67 -20.17 -8.75 11.62
CA SER A 67 -20.38 -9.17 10.23
C SER A 67 -19.14 -9.85 9.66
N GLN A 68 -19.30 -11.08 9.17
CA GLN A 68 -18.21 -11.80 8.52
C GLN A 68 -17.77 -11.10 7.22
N ASP A 69 -18.70 -10.49 6.49
CA ASP A 69 -18.40 -9.75 5.27
C ASP A 69 -17.52 -8.53 5.57
N ARG A 70 -17.82 -7.81 6.66
CA ARG A 70 -16.98 -6.71 7.14
C ARG A 70 -15.57 -7.20 7.46
N VAL A 71 -15.47 -8.26 8.27
CA VAL A 71 -14.17 -8.84 8.65
C VAL A 71 -13.37 -9.29 7.42
N ASN A 72 -14.04 -9.86 6.42
CA ASN A 72 -13.41 -10.28 5.17
C ASN A 72 -12.87 -9.09 4.39
N VAL A 73 -13.66 -8.02 4.23
CA VAL A 73 -13.24 -6.79 3.54
C VAL A 73 -12.06 -6.13 4.28
N GLU A 74 -12.16 -5.96 5.60
CA GLU A 74 -11.11 -5.34 6.41
C GLU A 74 -9.79 -6.12 6.32
N ARG A 75 -9.83 -7.46 6.45
CA ARG A 75 -8.62 -8.28 6.51
C ARG A 75 -8.05 -8.66 5.15
N GLN A 76 -8.90 -9.00 4.18
CA GLN A 76 -8.45 -9.59 2.92
C GLN A 76 -8.30 -8.56 1.80
N CYS A 77 -8.97 -7.42 1.92
CA CYS A 77 -8.84 -6.30 0.99
C CYS A 77 -7.98 -5.19 1.61
N LEU A 78 -8.52 -4.49 2.60
CA LEU A 78 -7.90 -3.25 3.11
C LEU A 78 -6.55 -3.48 3.77
N ALA A 79 -6.44 -4.44 4.68
CA ALA A 79 -5.18 -4.71 5.37
C ALA A 79 -4.06 -5.13 4.40
N ARG A 80 -4.39 -5.91 3.37
CA ARG A 80 -3.41 -6.33 2.35
C ARG A 80 -2.88 -5.14 1.56
N ASP A 81 -3.76 -4.23 1.17
CA ASP A 81 -3.36 -3.04 0.41
C ASP A 81 -2.53 -2.07 1.28
N ILE A 82 -2.90 -1.90 2.55
CA ILE A 82 -2.11 -1.14 3.53
C ILE A 82 -0.70 -1.73 3.69
N VAL A 83 -0.58 -3.05 3.86
CA VAL A 83 0.72 -3.73 3.98
C VAL A 83 1.58 -3.50 2.73
N ASN A 84 0.98 -3.58 1.54
CA ASN A 84 1.71 -3.33 0.30
C ASN A 84 2.29 -1.92 0.21
N ILE A 85 1.53 -0.91 0.64
CA ILE A 85 1.96 0.50 0.65
C ILE A 85 3.08 0.74 1.68
N VAL A 86 2.95 0.17 2.88
CA VAL A 86 3.83 0.50 4.01
C VAL A 86 5.05 -0.42 4.08
N ALA A 87 4.86 -1.74 4.01
CA ALA A 87 5.91 -2.70 4.36
C ALA A 87 7.05 -2.78 3.33
N CYS A 88 6.74 -2.56 2.05
CA CYS A 88 7.75 -2.52 0.99
C CYS A 88 8.67 -1.29 1.15
N GLU A 89 8.07 -0.13 1.43
CA GLU A 89 8.84 1.11 1.53
C GLU A 89 9.66 1.17 2.82
N VAL A 90 9.12 0.69 3.94
CA VAL A 90 9.88 0.57 5.20
C VAL A 90 11.09 -0.34 5.00
N ARG A 91 10.94 -1.48 4.31
CA ARG A 91 12.06 -2.38 3.99
C ARG A 91 13.10 -1.71 3.09
N LYS A 92 12.68 -0.90 2.12
CA LYS A 92 13.57 -0.14 1.26
C LYS A 92 14.35 0.93 2.05
N LEU A 93 13.65 1.72 2.86
CA LEU A 93 14.24 2.78 3.68
C LEU A 93 15.27 2.24 4.68
N ILE A 94 14.97 1.11 5.31
CA ILE A 94 15.90 0.43 6.22
C ILE A 94 17.22 0.08 5.50
N ARG A 95 17.14 -0.43 4.26
CA ARG A 95 18.31 -0.78 3.45
C ARG A 95 19.07 0.45 2.96
N GLU A 96 18.38 1.54 2.61
CA GLU A 96 19.01 2.81 2.23
C GLU A 96 19.86 3.40 3.36
N TYR A 97 19.45 3.21 4.62
CA TYR A 97 20.24 3.65 5.77
C TYR A 97 21.48 2.77 5.99
N SER A 98 21.33 1.44 5.92
CA SER A 98 22.43 0.49 5.90
C SER A 98 21.99 -0.89 5.42
N GLU A 99 22.75 -1.52 4.54
CA GLU A 99 22.53 -2.92 4.12
C GLU A 99 22.67 -3.93 5.27
N ARG A 100 23.25 -3.50 6.40
CA ARG A 100 23.39 -4.33 7.60
C ARG A 100 22.09 -4.45 8.39
N TYR A 101 21.14 -3.53 8.21
CA TYR A 101 19.84 -3.71 8.87
C TYR A 101 19.02 -4.81 8.20
N THR A 102 18.40 -5.66 9.02
CA THR A 102 17.54 -6.75 8.56
C THR A 102 16.13 -6.59 9.13
N ALA A 103 15.11 -6.91 8.32
CA ALA A 103 13.72 -6.98 8.74
C ALA A 103 13.11 -8.27 8.17
N LYS A 104 12.70 -9.19 9.05
CA LYS A 104 12.17 -10.51 8.69
C LYS A 104 10.87 -10.76 9.44
N GLU A 105 9.91 -11.36 8.76
CA GLU A 105 8.68 -11.84 9.38
C GLU A 105 8.78 -13.36 9.55
N GLU A 106 8.63 -13.84 10.78
CA GLU A 106 8.70 -15.26 11.12
C GLU A 106 7.61 -15.58 12.14
N MET A 107 6.79 -16.59 11.85
CA MET A 107 5.68 -17.05 12.72
C MET A 107 4.73 -15.93 13.20
N GLY A 108 4.46 -14.92 12.35
CA GLY A 108 3.58 -13.79 12.69
C GLY A 108 4.24 -12.73 13.58
N ALA A 109 5.54 -12.80 13.78
CA ALA A 109 6.33 -11.78 14.46
C ALA A 109 7.32 -11.12 13.49
N LEU A 110 7.54 -9.82 13.70
CA LEU A 110 8.54 -9.03 12.99
C LEU A 110 9.82 -8.97 13.81
N HIS A 111 10.91 -9.40 13.20
CA HIS A 111 12.28 -9.27 13.70
C HIS A 111 12.99 -8.15 12.95
N PHE A 112 13.40 -7.11 13.68
CA PHE A 112 14.28 -6.05 13.17
C PHE A 112 15.66 -6.22 13.80
N GLY A 113 16.71 -6.22 12.99
CA GLY A 113 18.04 -6.65 13.39
C GLY A 113 19.18 -5.89 12.71
N TRP A 114 20.39 -6.16 13.19
CA TRP A 114 21.66 -5.71 12.62
C TRP A 114 22.51 -6.94 12.32
N GLU A 115 22.90 -7.12 11.07
CA GLU A 115 23.56 -8.31 10.52
C GLU A 115 22.78 -9.58 10.91
N ASP A 116 23.37 -10.47 11.68
CA ASP A 116 22.80 -11.72 12.16
C ASP A 116 22.04 -11.57 13.50
N LYS A 117 22.08 -10.39 14.13
CA LYS A 117 21.49 -10.17 15.46
C LYS A 117 20.11 -9.53 15.37
N SER A 118 19.10 -10.21 15.92
CA SER A 118 17.80 -9.57 16.21
C SER A 118 17.96 -8.52 17.31
N LEU A 119 17.47 -7.30 17.07
CA LEU A 119 17.50 -6.19 18.01
C LEU A 119 16.11 -5.90 18.60
N ILE A 120 15.08 -5.90 17.76
CA ILE A 120 13.70 -5.64 18.14
C ILE A 120 12.84 -6.79 17.64
N PHE A 121 11.96 -7.26 18.51
CA PHE A 121 10.93 -8.25 18.21
C PHE A 121 9.56 -7.62 18.44
N ALA A 122 8.67 -7.73 17.46
CA ALA A 122 7.29 -7.25 17.55
C ALA A 122 6.31 -8.36 17.15
N SER A 123 5.31 -8.61 17.98
CA SER A 123 4.24 -9.57 17.69
C SER A 123 2.91 -9.02 18.19
N ALA A 124 1.82 -9.44 17.55
CA ALA A 124 0.46 -9.08 17.94
C ALA A 124 -0.37 -10.34 18.17
N TRP A 125 -1.16 -10.33 19.24
CA TRP A 125 -1.97 -11.45 19.69
C TRP A 125 -3.41 -10.97 19.92
N ARG A 126 -4.39 -11.87 19.80
CA ARG A 126 -5.80 -11.59 20.06
C ARG A 126 -6.26 -12.30 21.32
#